data_AF-Q8Y933-F1
#
_entry.id   AF-Q8Y933-F1
#
_cell.length_a   1.000
_cell.length_b   1.000
_cell.length_c   1.000
_cell.angle_alpha   90.00
_cell.angle_beta   90.00
_cell.angle_gamma   90.00
#
_symmetry.space_group_name_H-M   'P 1'
#
loop_
_entity.id
_entity.type
_entity.pdbx_description
1 polymer ?
#
loop_
_entity_poly.entity_id
_entity_poly.type
_entity_poly.pdbx_seq_one_letter_code
_entity_poly.pdbx_strand_id
1 'polypeptide(L)'
;MQAWKRYTQNELNTSNPIKNTIYIYERCIIEFKKLDKALAELHFSEADLILDKMEKIFEELKLQLNPEAGQELYDNIFGLYEWISEQIRQMQLLKQPVNIDTIIHVITQLKEGYEGVMKHESSKDTFG
;
A
#
# COMPACT_ATOMS: atom_id res chain seq x y z
N MET A 1 -9.27 -16.35 -29.73
CA MET A 1 -8.24 -17.09 -28.96
C MET A 1 -6.85 -16.39 -29.05
N GLN A 2 -6.75 -15.07 -28.86
CA GLN A 2 -5.45 -14.35 -28.90
C GLN A 2 -5.31 -13.22 -27.84
N ALA A 3 -6.30 -13.01 -26.96
CA ALA A 3 -6.19 -12.01 -25.89
C ALA A 3 -5.43 -12.55 -24.66
N TRP A 4 -5.60 -13.83 -24.33
CA TRP A 4 -5.02 -14.45 -23.13
C TRP A 4 -3.48 -14.52 -23.17
N LYS A 5 -2.89 -14.77 -24.35
CA LYS A 5 -1.43 -14.87 -24.54
C LYS A 5 -0.67 -13.55 -24.34
N ARG A 6 -1.34 -12.39 -24.44
CA ARG A 6 -0.68 -11.09 -24.26
C ARG A 6 -0.52 -10.70 -22.80
N TYR A 7 -1.37 -11.20 -21.91
CA TYR A 7 -1.21 -11.01 -20.47
C TYR A 7 -0.01 -11.81 -19.92
N THR A 8 0.15 -13.06 -20.38
CA THR A 8 1.24 -13.95 -19.90
C THR A 8 2.63 -13.59 -20.46
N GLN A 9 2.72 -12.87 -21.59
CA GLN A 9 4.02 -12.52 -22.20
C GLN A 9 4.74 -11.33 -21.54
N ASN A 10 4.05 -10.52 -20.74
CA ASN A 10 4.67 -9.37 -20.05
C ASN A 10 5.29 -9.73 -18.69
N GLU A 11 5.01 -10.92 -18.15
CA GLU A 11 5.40 -11.34 -16.79
C GLU A 11 6.88 -11.70 -16.61
N LEU A 12 7.62 -11.96 -17.70
CA LEU A 12 8.99 -12.50 -17.58
C LEU A 12 10.09 -11.42 -17.50
N ASN A 13 9.82 -10.16 -17.86
CA ASN A 13 10.88 -9.14 -17.99
C ASN A 13 10.60 -7.80 -17.28
N THR A 14 9.51 -7.67 -16.53
CA THR A 14 9.20 -6.45 -15.76
C THR A 14 8.88 -6.83 -14.31
N SER A 15 9.32 -6.03 -13.33
CA SER A 15 9.02 -6.28 -11.92
C SER A 15 7.51 -6.43 -11.74
N ASN A 16 7.04 -7.57 -11.23
CA ASN A 16 5.63 -7.85 -11.00
C ASN A 16 4.99 -6.70 -10.18
N PRO A 17 4.02 -5.93 -10.73
CA PRO A 17 3.38 -4.81 -10.05
C PRO A 17 2.82 -5.17 -8.66
N ILE A 18 2.26 -6.36 -8.50
CA ILE A 18 1.75 -6.89 -7.22
C ILE A 18 2.90 -6.96 -6.20
N LYS A 19 4.04 -7.48 -6.60
CA LYS A 19 5.23 -7.60 -5.76
C LYS A 19 5.77 -6.22 -5.34
N ASN A 20 5.76 -5.25 -6.26
CA ASN A 20 6.15 -3.87 -5.93
C ASN A 20 5.20 -3.24 -4.91
N THR A 21 3.89 -3.43 -5.06
CA THR A 21 2.89 -2.95 -4.08
C THR A 21 3.10 -3.59 -2.70
N ILE A 22 3.38 -4.89 -2.64
CA ILE A 22 3.71 -5.58 -1.37
C ILE A 22 4.91 -4.90 -0.68
N TYR A 23 6.00 -4.63 -1.42
CA TYR A 23 7.17 -3.95 -0.86
C TYR A 23 6.89 -2.53 -0.39
N ILE A 24 6.02 -1.80 -1.08
CA ILE A 24 5.56 -0.47 -0.63
C ILE A 24 4.83 -0.61 0.71
N TYR A 25 3.90 -1.55 0.85
CA TYR A 25 3.19 -1.78 2.11
C TYR A 25 4.13 -2.16 3.26
N GLU A 26 5.08 -3.06 3.03
CA GLU A 26 6.09 -3.43 4.03
C GLU A 26 6.87 -2.20 4.50
N ARG A 27 7.28 -1.34 3.56
CA ARG A 27 7.98 -0.12 3.89
C ARG A 27 7.09 0.85 4.66
N CYS A 28 5.83 1.03 4.27
CA CYS A 28 4.88 1.89 5.00
C CYS A 28 4.70 1.43 6.45
N ILE A 29 4.56 0.11 6.70
CA ILE A 29 4.45 -0.43 8.07
C ILE A 29 5.67 -0.05 8.93
N ILE A 30 6.88 -0.15 8.36
CA ILE A 30 8.12 0.23 9.05
C ILE A 30 8.13 1.74 9.34
N GLU A 31 7.74 2.57 8.36
CA GLU A 31 7.74 4.02 8.50
C GLU A 31 6.69 4.50 9.50
N PHE A 32 5.49 3.90 9.57
CA PHE A 32 4.50 4.25 10.59
C PHE A 32 4.95 3.89 12.00
N LYS A 33 5.64 2.76 12.19
CA LYS A 33 6.26 2.42 13.49
C LYS A 33 7.37 3.40 13.87
N LYS A 34 8.09 3.92 12.87
CA LYS A 34 9.14 4.93 13.07
C LYS A 34 8.53 6.28 13.42
N LEU A 35 7.44 6.66 12.75
CA LEU A 35 6.67 7.87 13.00
C LEU A 35 6.15 7.90 14.44
N ASP A 36 5.59 6.79 14.92
CA ASP A 36 5.08 6.69 16.28
C ASP A 36 6.15 7.01 17.33
N LYS A 37 7.33 6.42 17.18
CA LYS A 37 8.49 6.71 18.02
C LYS A 37 8.94 8.16 17.92
N ALA A 38 9.06 8.69 16.70
CA ALA A 38 9.49 10.06 16.49
C ALA A 38 8.53 11.07 17.14
N LEU A 39 7.22 10.83 17.05
CA LEU A 39 6.20 11.67 17.70
C LEU A 39 6.24 11.54 19.24
N ALA A 40 6.40 10.32 19.77
CA ALA A 40 6.52 10.08 21.20
C ALA A 40 7.77 10.72 21.82
N GLU A 41 8.87 10.75 21.08
CA GLU A 41 10.16 11.34 21.48
C GLU A 41 10.27 12.83 21.13
N LEU A 42 9.20 13.45 20.60
CA LEU A 42 9.15 14.87 20.20
C LEU A 42 10.15 15.25 19.10
N HIS A 43 10.57 14.27 18.27
CA HIS A 43 11.42 14.46 17.10
C HIS A 43 10.61 14.97 15.90
N PHE A 44 10.00 16.16 16.02
CA PHE A 44 9.03 16.67 15.03
C PHE A 44 9.60 16.84 13.62
N SER A 45 10.87 17.22 13.48
CA SER A 45 11.48 17.34 12.15
C SER A 45 11.59 15.99 11.44
N GLU A 46 11.81 14.90 12.18
CA GLU A 46 11.82 13.55 11.61
C GLU A 46 10.40 13.07 11.31
N ALA A 47 9.45 13.35 12.22
CA ALA A 47 8.04 13.03 12.02
C ALA A 47 7.48 13.68 10.74
N ASP A 48 7.80 14.96 10.51
CA ASP A 48 7.35 15.70 9.33
C ASP A 48 7.90 15.11 8.03
N LEU A 49 9.18 14.73 8.00
CA LEU A 49 9.78 14.06 6.83
C LEU A 49 9.11 12.71 6.54
N ILE A 50 8.73 11.96 7.57
CA ILE A 50 8.03 10.69 7.41
C ILE A 50 6.61 10.93 6.90
N LEU A 51 5.87 11.88 7.49
CA LEU A 51 4.51 12.21 7.09
C LEU A 51 4.43 12.68 5.63
N ASP A 52 5.30 13.61 5.22
CA ASP A 52 5.35 14.11 3.84
C ASP A 52 5.68 13.00 2.83
N LYS A 53 6.53 12.04 3.24
CA LYS A 53 6.84 10.87 2.43
C LYS A 53 5.62 9.94 2.33
N MET A 54 4.92 9.69 3.43
CA MET A 54 3.74 8.82 3.44
C MET A 54 2.61 9.42 2.62
N GLU A 55 2.35 10.72 2.73
CA GLU A 55 1.34 11.44 1.94
C GLU A 55 1.56 11.20 0.44
N LYS A 56 2.78 11.43 -0.05
CA LYS A 56 3.14 11.21 -1.46
C LYS A 56 2.95 9.76 -1.91
N ILE A 57 3.29 8.79 -1.05
CA ILE A 57 3.12 7.36 -1.36
C ILE A 57 1.64 7.01 -1.49
N PHE A 58 0.78 7.47 -0.57
CA PHE A 58 -0.64 7.15 -0.63
C PHE A 58 -1.36 7.88 -1.78
N GLU A 59 -0.95 9.09 -2.15
CA GLU A 59 -1.41 9.73 -3.39
C GLU A 59 -1.03 8.91 -4.63
N GLU A 60 0.22 8.44 -4.72
CA GLU A 60 0.65 7.61 -5.84
C GLU A 60 -0.08 6.26 -5.89
N LEU A 61 -0.29 5.60 -4.74
CA LEU A 61 -1.05 4.35 -4.66
C LEU A 61 -2.50 4.50 -5.13
N LYS A 62 -3.14 5.66 -4.85
CA LYS A 62 -4.47 5.98 -5.37
C LYS A 62 -4.45 6.15 -6.89
N LEU A 63 -3.48 6.87 -7.43
CA LEU A 63 -3.36 7.11 -8.88
C LEU A 63 -3.04 5.85 -9.68
N GLN A 64 -2.30 4.91 -9.08
CA GLN A 64 -1.89 3.65 -9.72
C GLN A 64 -2.92 2.52 -9.58
N LEU A 65 -3.99 2.72 -8.80
CA LEU A 65 -4.99 1.68 -8.59
C LEU A 65 -5.66 1.33 -9.92
N ASN A 66 -5.68 0.05 -10.28
CA ASN A 66 -6.22 -0.41 -11.56
C ASN A 66 -7.77 -0.30 -11.57
N PRO A 67 -8.37 0.62 -12.37
CA PRO A 67 -9.83 0.76 -12.43
C PRO A 67 -10.51 -0.45 -13.07
N GLU A 68 -9.78 -1.31 -13.78
CA GLU A 68 -10.30 -2.51 -14.43
C GLU A 68 -10.43 -3.71 -13.48
N ALA A 69 -9.95 -3.61 -12.23
CA ALA A 69 -10.00 -4.68 -11.23
C ALA A 69 -11.41 -4.98 -10.69
N GLY A 70 -12.42 -4.22 -11.13
CA GLY A 70 -13.81 -4.30 -10.69
C GLY A 70 -14.17 -3.15 -9.76
N GLN A 71 -15.35 -2.55 -9.99
CA GLN A 71 -15.76 -1.30 -9.33
C GLN A 71 -15.78 -1.40 -7.80
N GLU A 72 -16.39 -2.45 -7.25
CA GLU A 72 -16.49 -2.63 -5.79
C GLU A 72 -15.11 -2.79 -5.12
N LEU A 73 -14.22 -3.57 -5.73
CA LEU A 73 -12.86 -3.77 -5.21
C LEU A 73 -12.05 -2.47 -5.29
N TYR A 74 -12.16 -1.76 -6.40
CA TYR A 74 -11.54 -0.46 -6.59
C TYR A 74 -12.00 0.53 -5.51
N ASP A 75 -13.32 0.70 -5.32
CA ASP A 75 -13.89 1.65 -4.36
C ASP A 75 -13.47 1.33 -2.92
N ASN A 76 -13.44 0.04 -2.56
CA ASN A 76 -13.02 -0.39 -1.23
C ASN A 76 -11.54 -0.09 -0.96
N ILE A 77 -10.64 -0.43 -1.89
CA ILE A 77 -9.20 -0.17 -1.72
C ILE A 77 -8.93 1.35 -1.74
N PHE A 78 -9.55 2.07 -2.67
CA PHE A 78 -9.42 3.53 -2.75
C PHE A 78 -9.90 4.20 -1.47
N GLY A 79 -11.05 3.77 -0.93
CA GLY A 79 -11.59 4.28 0.33
C GLY A 79 -10.65 4.05 1.52
N LEU A 80 -9.97 2.90 1.58
CA LEU A 80 -8.96 2.63 2.61
C LEU A 80 -7.75 3.56 2.46
N TYR A 81 -7.27 3.80 1.24
CA TYR A 81 -6.17 4.75 1.02
C TYR A 81 -6.57 6.18 1.38
N GLU A 82 -7.77 6.61 1.02
CA GLU A 82 -8.27 7.95 1.37
C GLU A 82 -8.41 8.13 2.88
N TRP A 83 -8.89 7.10 3.58
CA TRP A 83 -8.94 7.11 5.04
C TRP A 83 -7.54 7.24 5.67
N ILE A 84 -6.54 6.51 5.15
CA ILE A 84 -5.14 6.63 5.62
C ILE A 84 -4.58 8.03 5.32
N SER A 85 -4.81 8.57 4.11
CA SER A 85 -4.42 9.93 3.75
C SER A 85 -5.00 10.96 4.73
N GLU A 86 -6.26 10.80 5.14
CA GLU A 86 -6.86 11.67 6.15
C GLU A 86 -6.16 11.54 7.51
N GLN A 87 -5.81 10.33 7.96
CA GLN A 87 -5.07 10.17 9.22
C GLN A 87 -3.70 10.84 9.16
N ILE A 88 -2.99 10.76 8.03
CA ILE A 88 -1.72 11.45 7.80
C ILE A 88 -1.89 12.96 7.94
N ARG A 89 -2.90 13.54 7.28
CA ARG A 89 -3.22 14.97 7.37
C ARG A 89 -3.51 15.42 8.81
N GLN A 90 -4.26 14.61 9.56
CA GLN A 90 -4.54 14.87 10.98
C GLN A 90 -3.25 14.87 11.81
N MET A 91 -2.34 13.92 11.60
CA MET A 91 -1.05 13.88 12.28
C MET A 91 -0.14 15.06 11.91
N GLN A 92 -0.12 15.49 10.65
CA GLN A 92 0.60 16.69 10.20
C GLN A 92 0.08 17.95 10.92
N LEU A 93 -1.24 18.08 11.05
CA LEU A 93 -1.87 19.24 11.70
C LEU A 93 -1.65 19.24 13.22
N LEU A 94 -1.87 18.10 13.87
CA LEU A 94 -1.90 17.99 15.33
C LEU A 94 -0.53 17.71 15.95
N LYS A 95 0.45 17.27 15.14
CA LYS A 95 1.80 16.85 15.57
C LYS A 95 1.77 15.80 16.68
N GLN A 96 0.81 14.89 16.62
CA GLN A 96 0.64 13.80 17.58
C GLN A 96 0.21 12.51 16.88
N PRO A 97 0.44 11.32 17.47
CA PRO A 97 -0.01 10.06 16.90
C PRO A 97 -1.53 10.02 16.76
N VAL A 98 -2.04 9.61 15.60
CA VAL A 98 -3.47 9.39 15.35
C VAL A 98 -3.64 8.03 14.69
N ASN A 99 -4.31 7.10 15.39
CA ASN A 99 -4.71 5.79 14.86
C ASN A 99 -3.58 4.94 14.24
N ILE A 100 -2.31 5.13 14.65
CA ILE A 100 -1.16 4.48 14.00
C ILE A 100 -1.26 2.95 13.99
N ASP A 101 -1.67 2.33 15.10
CA ASP A 101 -1.85 0.88 15.16
C ASP A 101 -2.91 0.38 14.17
N THR A 102 -4.02 1.11 14.05
CA THR A 102 -5.09 0.80 13.09
C THR A 102 -4.61 0.95 11.66
N ILE A 103 -3.84 2.00 11.34
CA ILE A 103 -3.23 2.21 10.02
C ILE A 103 -2.31 1.02 9.68
N ILE A 104 -1.44 0.63 10.60
CA ILE A 104 -0.54 -0.52 10.42
C ILE A 104 -1.34 -1.80 10.18
N HIS A 105 -2.41 -2.03 10.95
CA HIS A 105 -3.28 -3.19 10.77
C HIS A 105 -3.91 -3.21 9.36
N VAL A 106 -4.50 -2.10 8.91
CA VAL A 106 -5.09 -2.00 7.56
C VAL A 106 -4.07 -2.29 6.47
N ILE A 107 -2.89 -1.68 6.54
CA ILE A 107 -1.82 -1.91 5.55
C ILE A 107 -1.36 -3.37 5.57
N THR A 108 -1.30 -4.00 6.75
CA THR A 108 -0.95 -5.41 6.89
C THR A 108 -1.99 -6.31 6.22
N GLN A 109 -3.29 -6.05 6.41
CA GLN A 109 -4.36 -6.82 5.78
C GLN A 109 -4.35 -6.65 4.25
N LEU A 110 -4.12 -5.44 3.75
CA LEU A 110 -3.95 -5.20 2.31
C LEU A 110 -2.76 -6.00 1.75
N LYS A 111 -1.62 -5.97 2.44
CA LYS A 111 -0.43 -6.73 2.06
C LYS A 111 -0.70 -8.24 2.01
N GLU A 112 -1.33 -8.79 3.04
CA GLU A 112 -1.69 -10.21 3.10
C GLU A 112 -2.62 -10.62 1.94
N GLY A 113 -3.57 -9.75 1.58
CA GLY A 113 -4.42 -9.94 0.41
C GLY A 113 -3.61 -10.05 -0.89
N TYR A 114 -2.68 -9.13 -1.14
CA TYR A 114 -1.82 -9.14 -2.33
C TYR A 114 -0.87 -10.36 -2.34
N GLU A 115 -0.31 -10.75 -1.19
CA GLU A 115 0.48 -11.98 -1.06
C GLU A 115 -0.34 -13.23 -1.39
N GLY A 116 -1.62 -13.27 -0.99
CA GLY A 116 -2.54 -14.34 -1.32
C GLY A 116 -2.75 -14.49 -2.83
N VAL A 117 -2.96 -13.38 -3.54
CA VAL A 117 -3.07 -13.36 -5.00
C VAL A 117 -1.80 -13.92 -5.66
N MET A 118 -0.62 -13.43 -5.26
CA MET A 118 0.66 -13.86 -5.82
C MET A 118 0.93 -15.36 -5.61
N LYS A 119 0.59 -15.92 -4.44
CA LYS A 119 0.72 -17.36 -4.15
C LYS A 119 -0.21 -18.20 -5.02
N HIS A 120 -1.44 -17.73 -5.24
CA HIS A 120 -2.42 -18.43 -6.07
C HIS A 120 -2.02 -18.43 -7.56
N GLU A 121 -1.48 -17.34 -8.08
CA GLU A 121 -0.94 -17.28 -9.45
C GLU A 121 0.24 -18.25 -9.65
N SER A 122 1.21 -18.22 -8.73
CA SER A 122 2.39 -19.10 -8.78
C SER A 122 2.03 -20.60 -8.78
N SER A 123 0.90 -20.97 -8.16
CA SER A 123 0.44 -22.36 -8.06
C SER A 123 -0.27 -22.85 -9.32
N LYS A 124 -0.82 -21.95 -10.15
CA LYS A 124 -1.46 -22.33 -11.42
C LYS A 124 -0.45 -22.72 -12.50
N ASP A 125 0.73 -22.10 -12.48
CA ASP A 125 1.80 -22.38 -13.45
C ASP A 125 2.49 -23.72 -13.23
N THR A 126 2.32 -24.35 -12.04
CA THR A 126 2.94 -25.64 -11.72
C THR A 126 2.12 -26.86 -12.16
N PHE A 127 0.86 -26.67 -12.55
CA PHE A 127 -0.09 -27.74 -12.93
C PHE A 127 -0.76 -27.52 -14.30
N GLY A 128 -0.21 -26.61 -15.13
CA GLY A 128 -0.68 -26.31 -16.50
C GLY A 128 0.15 -26.98 -17.58
#